data_AF-A0A931Q410-F1
#
_entry.id   AF-A0A931Q410-F1
#
_cell.length_a   1.000
_cell.length_b   1.000
_cell.length_c   1.000
_cell.angle_alpha   90.00
_cell.angle_beta   90.00
_cell.angle_gamma   90.00
#
_symmetry.space_group_name_H-M   'P 1'
#
loop_
_entity.id
_entity.type
_entity.pdbx_description
1 polymer ?
#
loop_
_entity_poly.entity_id
_entity_poly.type
_entity_poly.pdbx_seq_one_letter_code
_entity_poly.pdbx_strand_id
1 'polypeptide(L)'
;MATFNIQGKVINKVTKLSVPYARVKVYEIDKVTAGYKSDFLTEGLTDLNGVFNITFTWPYDISIPGNRPDIIFKVIQKIDGVDKIIYNENPAAQTRWNIGDILSVTLEAEDCISIIPTPSGRPYDTLFVFTRVGVIGVNTIHTVGAGASGYAYPDIDPAAPNSRDANSPFGSTLDIAGWFGQFTDTVRYKIQYSSDGVTFTDISDPLYNSYYEFDPSGGNWITIAMGPFTEGGQTNVYKMPYVENPGQPWIFPDLIAKWDTTKVLDGLYTLRIQGFKWNVSHTTLVPSVALLIDPSYGTLKLRIDNSPPVSKINAETGIKYNGAIKKVCDIVDFTSGALSIEFEASDSKGHLREYVLNAMYGHNNAVSPIPANGADNYSNHIGPSRQWNGGTFTVNYDTTTYTPAKMPTCAYQFRLGVTKRTTNGYGLIYPWVEDTIHITLKRP
;
A
#
# COMPACT_ATOMS: atom_id res chain seq x y z
N MET A 1 -25.87 35.31 19.98
CA MET A 1 -25.49 34.46 18.84
C MET A 1 -24.00 34.52 18.69
N ALA A 2 -23.35 33.36 18.69
CA ALA A 2 -21.90 33.24 18.52
C ALA A 2 -21.61 32.44 17.25
N THR A 3 -20.52 32.80 16.56
CA THR A 3 -20.09 32.11 15.35
C THR A 3 -19.01 31.10 15.72
N PHE A 4 -19.19 29.87 15.27
CA PHE A 4 -18.24 28.77 15.47
C PHE A 4 -17.58 28.42 14.14
N ASN A 5 -16.27 28.18 14.19
CA ASN A 5 -15.46 27.77 13.05
C ASN A 5 -14.84 26.40 13.31
N ILE A 6 -15.16 25.43 12.46
CA ILE A 6 -14.55 24.12 12.45
C ILE A 6 -13.62 24.04 11.25
N GLN A 7 -12.34 23.88 11.51
CA GLN A 7 -11.32 23.64 10.50
C GLN A 7 -10.76 22.23 10.65
N GLY A 8 -10.42 21.59 9.56
CA GLY A 8 -9.89 20.24 9.66
C GLY A 8 -9.46 19.64 8.36
N LYS A 9 -9.07 18.37 8.45
CA LYS A 9 -8.66 17.56 7.30
C LYS A 9 -9.26 16.17 7.38
N VAL A 10 -9.73 15.66 6.24
CA VAL A 10 -10.11 14.26 6.08
C VAL A 10 -8.97 13.51 5.38
N ILE A 11 -8.53 12.41 5.99
CA ILE A 11 -7.48 11.53 5.45
C ILE A 11 -7.95 10.08 5.42
N ASN A 12 -7.43 9.29 4.50
CA ASN A 12 -7.64 7.85 4.50
C ASN A 12 -6.90 7.25 5.69
N LYS A 13 -7.59 6.44 6.49
CA LYS A 13 -7.05 5.84 7.72
C LYS A 13 -5.80 4.99 7.47
N VAL A 14 -5.73 4.29 6.33
CA VAL A 14 -4.66 3.36 5.99
C VAL A 14 -3.53 4.05 5.24
N THR A 15 -3.84 4.68 4.10
CA THR A 15 -2.82 5.29 3.22
C THR A 15 -2.35 6.65 3.69
N LYS A 16 -3.09 7.28 4.61
CA LYS A 16 -2.89 8.67 5.08
C LYS A 16 -2.95 9.72 3.97
N LEU A 17 -3.42 9.36 2.78
CA LEU A 17 -3.65 10.29 1.68
C LEU A 17 -4.88 11.16 1.95
N SER A 18 -4.86 12.37 1.39
CA SER A 18 -5.97 13.32 1.48
C SER A 18 -7.25 12.74 0.87
N VAL A 19 -8.39 13.07 1.47
CA VAL A 19 -9.72 12.67 0.99
C VAL A 19 -10.45 13.90 0.44
N PRO A 20 -10.36 14.13 -0.87
CA PRO A 20 -10.91 15.31 -1.52
C PRO A 20 -12.41 15.18 -1.79
N TYR A 21 -13.05 16.34 -1.92
CA TYR A 21 -14.46 16.49 -2.30
C TYR A 21 -15.43 15.62 -1.50
N ALA A 22 -15.13 15.44 -0.22
CA ALA A 22 -15.99 14.78 0.74
C ALA A 22 -16.83 15.82 1.48
N ARG A 23 -18.12 15.54 1.65
CA ARG A 23 -19.02 16.36 2.44
C ARG A 23 -18.85 16.00 3.91
N VAL A 24 -18.36 16.95 4.69
CA VAL A 24 -18.23 16.86 6.14
C VAL A 24 -19.48 17.49 6.74
N LYS A 25 -20.34 16.64 7.30
CA LYS A 25 -21.56 17.05 7.99
C LYS A 25 -21.30 17.17 9.49
N VAL A 26 -21.80 18.25 10.08
CA VAL A 26 -21.70 18.55 11.51
C VAL A 26 -23.09 18.40 12.12
N TYR A 27 -23.17 17.63 13.19
CA TYR A 27 -24.39 17.41 13.94
C TYR A 27 -24.22 17.86 15.37
N GLU A 28 -25.25 18.48 15.91
CA GLU A 28 -25.42 18.73 17.34
C GLU A 28 -25.95 17.48 18.03
N ILE A 29 -25.50 17.24 19.26
CA ILE A 29 -25.80 16.05 20.05
C ILE A 29 -26.30 16.42 21.44
N ASP A 30 -27.56 16.13 21.69
CA ASP A 30 -28.15 16.21 23.03
C ASP A 30 -28.24 14.82 23.65
N LYS A 31 -27.77 14.69 24.90
CA LYS A 31 -28.05 13.49 25.70
C LYS A 31 -29.49 13.50 26.19
N VAL A 32 -30.26 12.48 25.82
CA VAL A 32 -31.67 12.30 26.23
C VAL A 32 -31.83 11.02 27.04
N THR A 33 -32.95 10.86 27.75
CA THR A 33 -33.21 9.69 28.63
C THR A 33 -33.07 8.35 27.91
N ALA A 34 -33.34 8.30 26.60
CA ALA A 34 -33.24 7.10 25.76
C ALA A 34 -32.03 7.11 24.79
N GLY A 35 -30.94 7.82 25.13
CA GLY A 35 -29.71 7.82 24.34
C GLY A 35 -29.28 9.22 23.90
N TYR A 36 -29.11 9.42 22.60
CA TYR A 36 -28.62 10.66 22.02
C TYR A 36 -29.53 11.11 20.88
N LYS A 37 -29.93 12.38 20.90
CA LYS A 37 -30.59 13.05 19.79
C LYS A 37 -29.52 13.71 18.94
N SER A 38 -29.66 13.63 17.61
CA SER A 38 -28.73 14.23 16.66
C SER A 38 -29.47 15.17 15.72
N ASP A 39 -29.09 16.44 15.70
CA ASP A 39 -29.67 17.47 14.84
C ASP A 39 -28.61 17.98 13.85
N PHE A 40 -28.92 18.02 12.56
CA PHE A 40 -28.00 18.53 11.54
C PHE A 40 -27.82 20.04 11.70
N LEU A 41 -26.57 20.50 11.78
CA LEU A 41 -26.24 21.92 11.87
C LEU A 41 -25.85 22.51 10.52
N THR A 42 -24.84 21.93 9.90
CA THR A 42 -24.20 22.47 8.69
C THR A 42 -23.33 21.42 8.03
N GLU A 43 -22.84 21.72 6.83
CA GLU A 43 -21.85 20.91 6.12
C GLU A 43 -20.86 21.77 5.34
N GLY A 44 -19.72 21.17 5.01
CA GLY A 44 -18.73 21.74 4.09
C GLY A 44 -18.10 20.67 3.23
N LEU A 45 -17.45 21.09 2.15
CA LEU A 45 -16.75 20.21 1.22
C LEU A 45 -15.25 20.28 1.47
N THR A 46 -14.57 19.14 1.44
CA THR A 46 -13.10 19.14 1.44
C THR A 46 -12.53 19.57 0.09
N ASP A 47 -11.43 20.33 0.11
CA ASP A 47 -10.65 20.67 -1.08
C ASP A 47 -9.81 19.48 -1.59
N LEU A 48 -8.99 19.70 -2.62
CA LEU A 48 -8.08 18.69 -3.18
C LEU A 48 -7.10 18.11 -2.13
N ASN A 49 -6.79 18.87 -1.10
CA ASN A 49 -5.89 18.48 -0.02
C ASN A 49 -6.64 17.85 1.16
N GLY A 50 -7.94 17.57 1.01
CA GLY A 50 -8.79 17.01 2.05
C GLY A 50 -9.13 18.01 3.17
N VAL A 51 -8.78 19.29 3.00
CA VAL A 51 -8.96 20.34 4.01
C VAL A 51 -10.36 20.92 3.90
N PHE A 52 -10.99 21.21 5.04
CA PHE A 52 -12.28 21.88 5.10
C PHE A 52 -12.28 22.99 6.15
N ASN A 53 -13.15 23.97 5.93
CA ASN A 53 -13.51 25.00 6.89
C ASN A 53 -15.03 25.17 6.85
N ILE A 54 -15.68 25.01 8.00
CA ILE A 54 -17.12 25.05 8.18
C ILE A 54 -17.43 26.08 9.25
N THR A 55 -18.30 27.02 8.92
CA THR A 55 -18.78 28.04 9.87
C THR A 55 -20.28 27.88 10.10
N PHE A 56 -20.72 28.03 11.35
CA PHE A 56 -22.15 28.09 11.69
C PHE A 56 -22.41 29.08 12.83
N THR A 57 -23.64 29.57 12.90
CA THR A 57 -24.10 30.45 13.97
C THR A 57 -24.86 29.63 15.00
N TRP A 58 -24.47 29.78 16.27
CA TRP A 58 -25.16 29.17 17.39
C TRP A 58 -26.23 30.12 17.95
N PRO A 59 -27.49 29.67 18.05
CA PRO A 59 -28.60 30.56 18.39
C PRO A 59 -28.67 30.90 19.87
N TYR A 60 -28.03 30.10 20.74
CA TYR A 60 -28.12 30.26 22.20
C TYR A 60 -27.05 31.20 22.76
N ASP A 61 -27.31 31.72 23.97
CA ASP A 61 -26.37 32.55 24.72
C ASP A 61 -25.26 31.69 25.33
N ILE A 62 -24.05 31.84 24.78
CA ILE A 62 -22.85 31.09 25.18
C ILE A 62 -22.26 31.55 26.53
N SER A 63 -22.77 32.64 27.12
CA SER A 63 -22.38 33.05 28.47
C SER A 63 -22.98 32.15 29.56
N ILE A 64 -24.01 31.38 29.21
CA ILE A 64 -24.64 30.40 30.10
C ILE A 64 -23.80 29.10 30.06
N PRO A 65 -23.28 28.60 31.19
CA PRO A 65 -22.56 27.34 31.24
C PRO A 65 -23.39 26.18 30.69
N GLY A 66 -22.82 25.40 29.76
CA GLY A 66 -23.51 24.29 29.11
C GLY A 66 -24.27 24.65 27.82
N ASN A 67 -24.40 25.94 27.47
CA ASN A 67 -25.06 26.38 26.23
C ASN A 67 -24.09 26.50 25.04
N ARG A 68 -23.07 25.65 24.98
CA ARG A 68 -22.14 25.56 23.84
C ARG A 68 -22.45 24.28 23.07
N PRO A 69 -22.25 24.27 21.74
CA PRO A 69 -22.61 23.13 20.92
C PRO A 69 -21.79 21.87 21.28
N ASP A 70 -22.46 20.74 21.28
CA ASP A 70 -21.97 19.39 21.50
C ASP A 70 -21.98 18.66 20.15
N ILE A 71 -20.82 18.44 19.53
CA ILE A 71 -20.80 18.04 18.12
C ILE A 71 -20.17 16.68 17.82
N ILE A 72 -20.68 16.07 16.74
CA ILE A 72 -20.06 14.96 16.03
C ILE A 72 -20.00 15.22 14.52
N PHE A 73 -19.17 14.43 13.85
CA PHE A 73 -18.96 14.46 12.42
C PHE A 73 -19.46 13.20 11.72
N LYS A 74 -19.97 13.41 10.51
CA LYS A 74 -20.21 12.37 9.52
C LYS A 74 -19.64 12.83 8.19
N VAL A 75 -18.86 11.98 7.53
CA VAL A 75 -18.25 12.31 6.23
C VAL A 75 -18.82 11.40 5.16
N ILE A 76 -19.23 12.01 4.04
CA ILE A 76 -19.84 11.33 2.90
C ILE A 76 -19.08 11.68 1.63
N GLN A 77 -18.78 10.68 0.80
CA GLN A 77 -18.37 10.86 -0.58
C GLN A 77 -19.44 10.32 -1.52
N LYS A 78 -19.78 11.07 -2.56
CA LYS A 78 -20.68 10.62 -3.62
C LYS A 78 -19.85 9.93 -4.69
N ILE A 79 -20.02 8.63 -4.87
CA ILE A 79 -19.24 7.79 -5.79
C ILE A 79 -20.20 7.06 -6.70
N ASP A 80 -20.04 7.22 -8.01
CA ASP A 80 -20.90 6.63 -9.04
C ASP A 80 -22.39 6.92 -8.78
N GLY A 81 -22.67 8.15 -8.34
CA GLY A 81 -24.01 8.62 -8.01
C GLY A 81 -24.54 8.23 -6.62
N VAL A 82 -23.82 7.40 -5.87
CA VAL A 82 -24.23 6.88 -4.56
C VAL A 82 -23.52 7.60 -3.43
N ASP A 83 -24.28 8.05 -2.43
CA ASP A 83 -23.73 8.61 -1.20
C ASP A 83 -23.18 7.50 -0.30
N LYS A 84 -21.84 7.47 -0.17
CA LYS A 84 -21.12 6.55 0.70
C LYS A 84 -20.67 7.26 1.97
N ILE A 85 -21.09 6.73 3.12
CA ILE A 85 -20.58 7.16 4.42
C ILE A 85 -19.19 6.57 4.59
N ILE A 86 -18.18 7.44 4.65
CA ILE A 86 -16.76 7.04 4.78
C ILE A 86 -16.21 7.31 6.18
N TYR A 87 -16.96 8.03 7.00
CA TYR A 87 -16.66 8.27 8.41
C TYR A 87 -17.94 8.61 9.15
N ASN A 88 -18.13 8.07 10.35
CA ASN A 88 -19.30 8.34 11.17
C ASN A 88 -18.96 8.18 12.65
N GLU A 89 -19.04 9.27 13.40
CA GLU A 89 -18.77 9.24 14.84
C GLU A 89 -19.95 8.67 15.63
N ASN A 90 -19.63 7.91 16.67
CA ASN A 90 -20.59 7.41 17.63
C ASN A 90 -20.91 8.49 18.69
N PRO A 91 -22.17 8.95 18.81
CA PRO A 91 -22.57 9.95 19.81
C PRO A 91 -22.18 9.59 21.25
N ALA A 92 -22.15 8.31 21.60
CA ALA A 92 -21.84 7.88 22.98
C ALA A 92 -20.37 7.98 23.34
N ALA A 93 -19.46 7.92 22.36
CA ALA A 93 -18.03 7.78 22.59
C ALA A 93 -17.21 8.93 22.01
N GLN A 94 -17.73 9.66 21.03
CA GLN A 94 -16.97 10.59 20.20
C GLN A 94 -17.56 12.01 20.17
N THR A 95 -18.62 12.26 20.93
CA THR A 95 -19.16 13.62 21.09
C THR A 95 -18.13 14.54 21.71
N ARG A 96 -17.90 15.67 21.05
CA ARG A 96 -17.09 16.76 21.57
C ARG A 96 -18.00 17.71 22.32
N TRP A 97 -17.99 17.60 23.63
CA TRP A 97 -18.86 18.38 24.50
C TRP A 97 -18.38 19.84 24.60
N ASN A 98 -19.30 20.78 24.45
CA ASN A 98 -19.14 22.21 24.67
C ASN A 98 -17.93 22.80 23.94
N ILE A 99 -17.89 22.68 22.61
CA ILE A 99 -16.71 23.09 21.84
C ILE A 99 -16.38 24.58 22.00
N GLY A 100 -15.09 24.91 21.84
CA GLY A 100 -14.61 26.29 21.71
C GLY A 100 -15.10 26.96 20.42
N ASP A 101 -14.90 28.28 20.31
CA ASP A 101 -15.30 29.06 19.12
C ASP A 101 -14.57 28.58 17.85
N ILE A 102 -13.40 27.97 18.03
CA ILE A 102 -12.61 27.34 16.98
C ILE A 102 -12.34 25.89 17.38
N LEU A 103 -12.62 24.95 16.47
CA LEU A 103 -12.26 23.56 16.61
C LEU A 103 -11.39 23.12 15.44
N SER A 104 -10.27 22.45 15.74
CA SER A 104 -9.42 21.79 14.75
C SER A 104 -9.56 20.27 14.86
N VAL A 105 -9.82 19.58 13.74
CA VAL A 105 -9.94 18.10 13.73
C VAL A 105 -9.24 17.45 12.54
N THR A 106 -8.75 16.23 12.75
CA THR A 106 -8.39 15.30 11.68
C THR A 106 -9.36 14.13 11.74
N LEU A 107 -10.04 13.86 10.63
CA LEU A 107 -11.00 12.76 10.51
C LEU A 107 -10.39 11.65 9.65
N GLU A 108 -10.24 10.46 10.23
CA GLU A 108 -9.64 9.31 9.54
C GLU A 108 -10.74 8.43 8.93
N ALA A 109 -11.01 8.66 7.64
CA ALA A 109 -12.04 7.96 6.88
C ALA A 109 -11.59 6.56 6.44
N GLU A 110 -12.54 5.66 6.35
CA GLU A 110 -12.39 4.30 5.80
C GLU A 110 -13.12 4.20 4.46
N ASP A 111 -12.70 3.26 3.60
CA ASP A 111 -13.35 2.95 2.32
C ASP A 111 -13.61 4.15 1.38
N CYS A 112 -12.74 5.17 1.41
CA CYS A 112 -12.87 6.42 0.68
C CYS A 112 -12.01 6.48 -0.59
N ILE A 113 -12.40 7.36 -1.52
CA ILE A 113 -11.53 7.79 -2.63
C ILE A 113 -10.53 8.83 -2.12
N SER A 114 -9.27 8.60 -2.42
CA SER A 114 -8.17 9.55 -2.20
C SER A 114 -7.49 9.85 -3.53
N ILE A 115 -7.04 11.10 -3.69
CA ILE A 115 -6.16 11.44 -4.81
C ILE A 115 -4.76 10.94 -4.48
N ILE A 116 -4.15 10.25 -5.44
CA ILE A 116 -2.75 9.85 -5.39
C ILE A 116 -1.94 11.00 -6.01
N PRO A 117 -1.32 11.86 -5.18
CA PRO A 117 -0.63 13.05 -5.68
C PRO A 117 0.47 12.66 -6.65
N THR A 118 0.63 13.39 -7.75
CA THR A 118 1.71 13.11 -8.70
C THR A 118 3.02 13.70 -8.21
N PRO A 119 4.15 12.99 -8.40
CA PRO A 119 5.46 13.51 -7.99
C PRO A 119 5.89 14.73 -8.82
N SER A 120 5.37 14.86 -10.04
CA SER A 120 5.62 15.98 -10.94
C SER A 120 4.38 16.29 -11.78
N GLY A 121 4.31 17.52 -12.30
CA GLY A 121 3.32 17.91 -13.29
C GLY A 121 3.62 17.35 -14.68
N ARG A 122 2.61 17.37 -15.56
CA ARG A 122 2.73 16.98 -16.96
C ARG A 122 3.80 17.84 -17.68
N PRO A 123 4.80 17.22 -18.34
CA PRO A 123 5.86 17.96 -19.04
C PRO A 123 5.32 18.95 -20.07
N TYR A 124 5.90 20.14 -20.14
CA TYR A 124 5.50 21.19 -21.08
C TYR A 124 6.23 21.03 -22.43
N ASP A 125 6.06 19.87 -23.05
CA ASP A 125 6.76 19.44 -24.27
C ASP A 125 5.93 18.38 -25.02
N THR A 126 6.57 17.57 -25.88
CA THR A 126 5.95 16.43 -26.57
C THR A 126 6.44 15.06 -26.09
N LEU A 127 7.19 15.01 -24.98
CA LEU A 127 7.84 13.80 -24.48
C LEU A 127 6.86 12.91 -23.73
N PHE A 128 7.06 11.60 -23.83
CA PHE A 128 6.53 10.64 -22.86
C PHE A 128 7.60 10.27 -21.83
N VAL A 129 7.19 10.27 -20.56
CA VAL A 129 7.98 9.83 -19.41
C VAL A 129 7.16 8.90 -18.54
N PHE A 130 7.74 7.79 -18.10
CA PHE A 130 7.23 7.08 -16.93
C PHE A 130 7.53 7.93 -15.68
N THR A 131 6.63 7.91 -14.70
CA THR A 131 6.77 8.70 -13.47
C THR A 131 7.02 7.82 -12.26
N ARG A 132 6.27 6.72 -12.13
CA ARG A 132 6.33 5.82 -10.96
C ARG A 132 5.68 4.46 -11.18
N VAL A 133 5.96 3.54 -10.26
CA VAL A 133 5.20 2.31 -10.03
C VAL A 133 4.62 2.36 -8.62
N GLY A 134 3.29 2.37 -8.51
CA GLY A 134 2.62 2.71 -7.26
C GLY A 134 3.05 4.11 -6.78
N VAL A 135 3.68 4.20 -5.61
CA VAL A 135 4.28 5.46 -5.10
C VAL A 135 5.79 5.57 -5.32
N ILE A 136 6.44 4.57 -5.92
CA ILE A 136 7.90 4.54 -6.12
C ILE A 136 8.26 5.25 -7.43
N GLY A 137 8.93 6.40 -7.34
CA GLY A 137 9.35 7.19 -8.50
C GLY A 137 10.38 6.46 -9.37
N VAL A 138 10.27 6.57 -10.70
CA VAL A 138 11.19 5.86 -11.63
C VAL A 138 12.65 6.28 -11.49
N ASN A 139 12.92 7.49 -10.99
CA ASN A 139 14.26 7.96 -10.65
C ASN A 139 14.90 7.17 -9.50
N THR A 140 14.10 6.41 -8.76
CA THR A 140 14.55 5.51 -7.69
C THR A 140 14.46 4.04 -8.09
N ILE A 141 14.17 3.75 -9.36
CA ILE A 141 14.20 2.40 -9.93
C ILE A 141 15.45 2.32 -10.80
N HIS A 142 16.30 1.32 -10.56
CA HIS A 142 17.58 1.24 -11.26
C HIS A 142 17.39 0.97 -12.75
N THR A 143 17.96 1.81 -13.62
CA THR A 143 17.82 1.68 -15.08
C THR A 143 19.09 1.15 -15.79
N VAL A 144 20.23 1.05 -15.07
CA VAL A 144 21.56 0.77 -15.64
C VAL A 144 22.17 -0.54 -15.07
N GLY A 145 23.15 -1.17 -15.74
CA GLY A 145 23.93 -2.29 -15.17
C GLY A 145 23.24 -3.66 -15.10
N ALA A 146 23.99 -4.72 -15.43
CA ALA A 146 23.55 -6.10 -15.32
C ALA A 146 23.42 -6.49 -13.83
N GLY A 147 22.28 -7.06 -13.44
CA GLY A 147 22.02 -7.51 -12.06
C GLY A 147 21.26 -6.52 -11.19
N ALA A 148 21.47 -5.20 -11.33
CA ALA A 148 20.80 -4.17 -10.53
C ALA A 148 19.55 -3.58 -11.20
N SER A 149 19.41 -3.73 -12.52
CA SER A 149 18.30 -3.16 -13.27
C SER A 149 16.93 -3.66 -12.79
N GLY A 150 16.00 -2.72 -12.61
CA GLY A 150 14.59 -2.95 -12.32
C GLY A 150 14.21 -3.13 -10.86
N TYR A 151 15.14 -3.00 -9.92
CA TYR A 151 14.83 -2.98 -8.48
C TYR A 151 14.43 -1.58 -8.02
N ALA A 152 13.51 -1.51 -7.07
CA ALA A 152 13.22 -0.31 -6.30
C ALA A 152 14.37 0.04 -5.34
N TYR A 153 14.67 1.33 -5.21
CA TYR A 153 15.68 1.90 -4.32
C TYR A 153 16.99 1.08 -4.31
N PRO A 154 17.65 0.93 -5.47
CA PRO A 154 18.92 0.23 -5.55
C PRO A 154 19.96 0.92 -4.67
N ASP A 155 20.83 0.15 -4.03
CA ASP A 155 22.00 0.64 -3.28
C ASP A 155 21.67 1.42 -2.01
N ILE A 156 20.44 1.26 -1.51
CA ILE A 156 20.02 1.70 -0.18
C ILE A 156 19.95 0.46 0.73
N ASP A 157 20.47 0.56 1.95
CA ASP A 157 20.27 -0.46 2.99
C ASP A 157 18.81 -0.43 3.47
N PRO A 158 18.06 -1.54 3.58
CA PRO A 158 16.70 -1.52 4.14
C PRO A 158 16.60 -1.19 5.64
N ALA A 159 17.71 -1.11 6.38
CA ALA A 159 17.70 -0.76 7.80
C ALA A 159 17.11 0.64 8.01
N ALA A 160 16.33 0.82 9.09
CA ALA A 160 15.81 2.12 9.46
C ALA A 160 16.98 3.15 9.59
N PRO A 161 16.85 4.35 9.02
CA PRO A 161 15.62 5.03 8.60
C PRO A 161 15.24 4.86 7.10
N ASN A 162 15.85 3.91 6.39
CA ASN A 162 15.75 3.83 4.94
C ASN A 162 14.44 3.18 4.44
N SER A 163 14.23 3.21 3.12
CA SER A 163 13.00 2.71 2.47
C SER A 163 12.76 1.24 2.75
N ARG A 164 11.51 0.88 3.09
CA ARG A 164 11.09 -0.53 3.21
C ARG A 164 11.21 -1.27 1.87
N ASP A 165 11.21 -0.57 0.75
CA ASP A 165 11.30 -1.16 -0.58
C ASP A 165 12.75 -1.17 -1.11
N ALA A 166 13.76 -1.06 -0.25
CA ALA A 166 15.16 -1.09 -0.64
C ALA A 166 15.55 -2.38 -1.36
N ASN A 167 16.24 -2.25 -2.49
CA ASN A 167 16.67 -3.33 -3.37
C ASN A 167 15.54 -4.32 -3.74
N SER A 168 14.28 -3.87 -3.80
CA SER A 168 13.12 -4.75 -3.88
C SER A 168 12.67 -5.01 -5.33
N PRO A 169 12.40 -6.27 -5.73
CA PRO A 169 11.73 -6.53 -6.99
C PRO A 169 10.24 -6.15 -6.87
N PHE A 170 9.57 -6.07 -8.00
CA PHE A 170 8.14 -5.80 -8.10
C PHE A 170 7.34 -7.10 -8.28
N GLY A 171 6.07 -7.08 -7.89
CA GLY A 171 5.15 -8.20 -8.08
C GLY A 171 3.70 -7.86 -7.82
N SER A 172 2.81 -8.84 -7.96
CA SER A 172 1.36 -8.72 -7.93
C SER A 172 0.83 -7.80 -9.06
N THR A 173 -0.23 -7.06 -8.80
CA THR A 173 -0.72 -6.03 -9.72
C THR A 173 0.04 -4.72 -9.47
N LEU A 174 0.60 -4.15 -10.53
CA LEU A 174 1.34 -2.90 -10.50
C LEU A 174 0.53 -1.78 -11.15
N ASP A 175 0.41 -0.65 -10.45
CA ASP A 175 -0.07 0.59 -11.05
C ASP A 175 1.13 1.29 -11.72
N ILE A 176 1.12 1.34 -13.05
CA ILE A 176 2.16 1.99 -13.84
C ILE A 176 1.70 3.39 -14.22
N ALA A 177 2.52 4.38 -13.90
CA ALA A 177 2.22 5.77 -14.14
C ALA A 177 3.21 6.45 -15.08
N GLY A 178 2.72 7.43 -15.83
CA GLY A 178 3.50 8.23 -16.77
C GLY A 178 2.72 9.42 -17.32
N TRP A 179 3.45 10.34 -17.94
CA TRP A 179 2.90 11.52 -18.59
C TRP A 179 3.22 11.53 -20.07
N PHE A 180 2.24 11.92 -20.88
CA PHE A 180 2.51 12.44 -22.22
C PHE A 180 2.53 13.96 -22.17
N GLY A 181 3.52 14.59 -22.81
CA GLY A 181 3.74 16.03 -22.79
C GLY A 181 2.54 16.85 -23.24
N GLN A 182 2.48 18.11 -22.82
CA GLN A 182 1.38 19.03 -23.09
C GLN A 182 1.07 19.25 -24.58
N PHE A 183 2.05 19.04 -25.44
CA PHE A 183 1.98 19.30 -26.88
C PHE A 183 1.97 18.05 -27.76
N THR A 184 1.88 16.85 -27.18
CA THR A 184 1.72 15.63 -27.98
C THR A 184 0.37 15.61 -28.72
N ASP A 185 0.34 14.97 -29.90
CA ASP A 185 -0.90 14.69 -30.65
C ASP A 185 -1.47 13.29 -30.34
N THR A 186 -0.89 12.60 -29.35
CA THR A 186 -1.39 11.29 -28.88
C THR A 186 -2.77 11.44 -28.24
N VAL A 187 -3.71 10.57 -28.61
CA VAL A 187 -5.06 10.47 -28.03
C VAL A 187 -5.35 9.07 -27.46
N ARG A 188 -4.59 8.07 -27.91
CA ARG A 188 -4.63 6.68 -27.42
C ARG A 188 -3.23 6.13 -27.35
N TYR A 189 -3.02 5.11 -26.51
CA TYR A 189 -1.71 4.46 -26.43
C TYR A 189 -1.83 2.97 -26.13
N LYS A 190 -0.75 2.26 -26.43
CA LYS A 190 -0.48 0.92 -25.92
C LYS A 190 0.69 1.01 -24.96
N ILE A 191 0.61 0.27 -23.87
CA ILE A 191 1.77 -0.06 -23.05
C ILE A 191 2.18 -1.50 -23.31
N GLN A 192 3.47 -1.72 -23.48
CA GLN A 192 4.00 -3.01 -23.88
C GLN A 192 5.15 -3.41 -22.96
N TYR A 193 5.31 -4.71 -22.74
CA TYR A 193 6.42 -5.29 -21.98
C TYR A 193 7.23 -6.27 -22.82
N SER A 194 8.49 -6.45 -22.48
CA SER A 194 9.40 -7.38 -23.14
C SER A 194 10.41 -7.96 -22.15
N SER A 195 10.62 -9.27 -22.16
CA SER A 195 11.65 -9.95 -21.36
C SER A 195 13.03 -10.00 -22.03
N ASP A 196 13.08 -9.83 -23.35
CA ASP A 196 14.31 -9.88 -24.16
C ASP A 196 14.74 -8.51 -24.69
N GLY A 197 13.90 -7.48 -24.51
CA GLY A 197 14.10 -6.14 -25.06
C GLY A 197 13.83 -6.02 -26.55
N VAL A 198 13.35 -7.08 -27.21
CA VAL A 198 13.17 -7.15 -28.66
C VAL A 198 11.70 -7.39 -29.01
N THR A 199 11.11 -8.47 -28.48
CA THR A 199 9.70 -8.81 -28.73
C THR A 199 8.84 -8.22 -27.62
N PHE A 200 7.90 -7.37 -28.01
CA PHE A 200 7.02 -6.64 -27.11
C PHE A 200 5.60 -7.19 -27.19
N THR A 201 5.00 -7.41 -26.02
CA THR A 201 3.61 -7.85 -25.85
C THR A 201 2.81 -6.72 -25.22
N ASP A 202 1.59 -6.49 -25.71
CA ASP A 202 0.68 -5.50 -25.13
C ASP A 202 0.25 -5.92 -23.72
N ILE A 203 0.28 -4.99 -22.77
CA ILE A 203 -0.45 -5.15 -21.51
C ILE A 203 -1.93 -5.01 -21.85
N SER A 204 -2.74 -6.00 -21.47
CA SER A 204 -4.17 -6.10 -21.77
C SER A 204 -5.03 -6.15 -20.51
N ASP A 205 -4.46 -5.77 -19.36
CA ASP A 205 -5.18 -5.74 -18.09
C ASP A 205 -6.16 -4.56 -18.05
N PRO A 206 -7.41 -4.78 -17.57
CA PRO A 206 -8.38 -3.71 -17.43
C PRO A 206 -7.89 -2.56 -16.56
N LEU A 207 -8.04 -1.35 -17.09
CA LEU A 207 -7.73 -0.10 -16.40
C LEU A 207 -9.02 0.66 -16.13
N TYR A 208 -9.22 1.05 -14.88
CA TYR A 208 -10.27 1.95 -14.45
C TYR A 208 -9.64 3.15 -13.74
N ASN A 209 -10.25 4.30 -13.89
CA ASN A 209 -9.85 5.52 -13.19
C ASN A 209 -11.12 6.34 -12.91
N SER A 210 -11.04 7.22 -11.91
CA SER A 210 -12.18 8.06 -11.52
C SER A 210 -11.82 9.53 -11.62
N TYR A 211 -12.76 10.33 -12.08
CA TYR A 211 -12.67 11.79 -12.05
C TYR A 211 -13.83 12.38 -11.24
N TYR A 212 -13.61 13.58 -10.72
CA TYR A 212 -14.67 14.31 -10.03
C TYR A 212 -15.40 15.18 -11.04
N GLU A 213 -16.71 15.01 -11.16
CA GLU A 213 -17.56 15.90 -11.95
C GLU A 213 -18.25 16.91 -11.04
N PHE A 214 -18.08 18.19 -11.34
CA PHE A 214 -18.79 19.25 -10.65
C PHE A 214 -20.21 19.38 -11.19
N ASP A 215 -21.20 19.25 -10.29
CA ASP A 215 -22.62 19.45 -10.57
C ASP A 215 -23.17 20.50 -9.57
N PRO A 216 -24.05 21.43 -10.01
CA PRO A 216 -24.85 22.27 -9.12
C PRO A 216 -25.47 21.57 -7.89
N SER A 217 -25.78 20.27 -7.96
CA SER A 217 -26.36 19.46 -6.88
C SER A 217 -25.34 18.90 -5.87
N GLY A 218 -24.06 19.23 -6.04
CA GLY A 218 -22.95 18.63 -5.30
C GLY A 218 -22.33 17.50 -6.14
N GLY A 219 -21.12 17.75 -6.63
CA GLY A 219 -20.40 16.88 -7.54
C GLY A 219 -20.19 15.45 -7.03
N ASN A 220 -19.81 14.57 -7.95
CA ASN A 220 -19.61 13.14 -7.68
C ASN A 220 -18.29 12.64 -8.29
N TRP A 221 -17.75 11.57 -7.70
CA TRP A 221 -16.74 10.77 -8.37
C TRP A 221 -17.40 9.85 -9.38
N ILE A 222 -16.91 9.86 -10.62
CA ILE A 222 -17.36 9.00 -11.72
C ILE A 222 -16.21 8.08 -12.11
N THR A 223 -16.42 6.78 -11.96
CA THR A 223 -15.50 5.73 -12.37
C THR A 223 -15.75 5.35 -13.81
N ILE A 224 -14.71 5.39 -14.64
CA ILE A 224 -14.80 4.98 -16.04
C ILE A 224 -13.73 3.95 -16.40
N ALA A 225 -14.03 3.12 -17.39
CA ALA A 225 -13.03 2.29 -18.03
C ALA A 225 -12.08 3.15 -18.86
N MET A 226 -10.79 2.90 -18.73
CA MET A 226 -9.71 3.56 -19.45
C MET A 226 -9.02 2.61 -20.45
N GLY A 227 -9.38 1.34 -20.48
CA GLY A 227 -8.93 0.35 -21.45
C GLY A 227 -8.85 -1.05 -20.83
N PRO A 228 -8.42 -2.06 -21.59
CA PRO A 228 -8.12 -2.00 -23.01
C PRO A 228 -9.39 -1.82 -23.87
N PHE A 229 -9.26 -1.10 -24.99
CA PHE A 229 -10.31 -0.97 -26.01
C PHE A 229 -9.85 -1.53 -27.36
N THR A 230 -10.84 -1.83 -28.20
CA THR A 230 -10.65 -2.05 -29.63
C THR A 230 -11.36 -0.93 -30.38
N GLU A 231 -10.61 0.00 -30.94
CA GLU A 231 -11.13 1.18 -31.64
C GLU A 231 -10.15 1.67 -32.72
N GLY A 232 -10.67 2.33 -33.75
CA GLY A 232 -9.85 2.91 -34.83
C GLY A 232 -8.93 1.92 -35.56
N GLY A 233 -9.28 0.62 -35.57
CA GLY A 233 -8.46 -0.44 -36.15
C GLY A 233 -7.30 -0.94 -35.27
N GLN A 234 -7.20 -0.44 -34.03
CA GLN A 234 -6.23 -0.90 -33.03
C GLN A 234 -6.94 -1.71 -31.94
N THR A 235 -6.26 -2.72 -31.40
CA THR A 235 -6.67 -3.48 -30.21
C THR A 235 -5.80 -3.10 -29.02
N ASN A 236 -6.27 -3.33 -27.79
CA ASN A 236 -5.51 -3.08 -26.56
C ASN A 236 -5.03 -1.63 -26.38
N VAL A 237 -5.83 -0.66 -26.84
CA VAL A 237 -5.53 0.76 -26.63
C VAL A 237 -6.16 1.29 -25.36
N TYR A 238 -5.51 2.27 -24.75
CA TYR A 238 -5.94 2.92 -23.52
C TYR A 238 -6.17 4.42 -23.75
N LYS A 239 -7.03 4.97 -22.92
CA LYS A 239 -7.39 6.39 -22.83
C LYS A 239 -6.48 7.12 -21.85
N MET A 240 -6.29 8.42 -22.04
CA MET A 240 -5.56 9.27 -21.10
C MET A 240 -6.53 10.13 -20.28
N PRO A 241 -6.35 10.25 -18.96
CA PRO A 241 -7.24 11.02 -18.08
C PRO A 241 -7.54 12.44 -18.60
N TYR A 242 -6.51 13.21 -18.90
CA TYR A 242 -6.61 14.62 -19.33
C TYR A 242 -7.09 14.82 -20.78
N VAL A 243 -7.19 13.76 -21.57
CA VAL A 243 -7.81 13.83 -22.92
C VAL A 243 -9.31 13.54 -22.83
N GLU A 244 -9.72 12.59 -21.97
CA GLU A 244 -11.13 12.20 -21.86
C GLU A 244 -11.98 13.23 -21.11
N ASN A 245 -11.50 13.72 -19.96
CA ASN A 245 -12.20 14.76 -19.19
C ASN A 245 -11.21 15.88 -18.82
N PRO A 246 -10.94 16.79 -19.77
CA PRO A 246 -10.00 17.88 -19.56
C PRO A 246 -10.50 18.83 -18.47
N GLY A 247 -9.59 19.28 -17.59
CA GLY A 247 -9.90 20.21 -16.51
C GLY A 247 -10.55 19.56 -15.27
N GLN A 248 -10.94 18.28 -15.34
CA GLN A 248 -11.49 17.59 -14.18
C GLN A 248 -10.39 17.02 -13.27
N PRO A 249 -10.60 17.01 -11.94
CA PRO A 249 -9.72 16.31 -11.01
C PRO A 249 -9.83 14.78 -11.20
N TRP A 250 -8.69 14.10 -11.30
CA TRP A 250 -8.64 12.63 -11.37
C TRP A 250 -8.00 12.04 -10.11
N ILE A 251 -8.45 10.85 -9.69
CA ILE A 251 -7.87 10.16 -8.53
C ILE A 251 -6.40 9.80 -8.76
N PHE A 252 -6.05 9.46 -10.00
CA PHE A 252 -4.71 9.06 -10.39
C PHE A 252 -4.41 9.62 -11.79
N PRO A 253 -4.04 10.91 -11.90
CA PRO A 253 -4.05 11.62 -13.18
C PRO A 253 -2.91 11.19 -14.12
N ASP A 254 -1.84 10.58 -13.60
CA ASP A 254 -0.73 9.98 -14.36
C ASP A 254 -0.84 8.45 -14.51
N LEU A 255 -1.94 7.82 -14.10
CA LEU A 255 -2.10 6.37 -14.26
C LEU A 255 -2.28 5.99 -15.72
N ILE A 256 -1.40 5.12 -16.24
CA ILE A 256 -1.42 4.70 -17.64
C ILE A 256 -1.63 3.20 -17.82
N ALA A 257 -1.37 2.37 -16.81
CA ALA A 257 -1.70 0.95 -16.87
C ALA A 257 -1.87 0.35 -15.49
N LYS A 258 -2.66 -0.72 -15.42
CA LYS A 258 -2.48 -1.77 -14.42
C LYS A 258 -1.77 -2.91 -15.10
N TRP A 259 -0.83 -3.56 -14.41
CA TRP A 259 -0.15 -4.73 -14.94
C TRP A 259 -0.22 -5.86 -13.93
N ASP A 260 -0.98 -6.91 -14.24
CA ASP A 260 -1.03 -8.12 -13.42
C ASP A 260 0.18 -9.00 -13.75
N THR A 261 1.24 -8.83 -12.96
CA THR A 261 2.50 -9.53 -13.19
C THR A 261 2.45 -11.01 -12.84
N THR A 262 1.38 -11.48 -12.18
CA THR A 262 1.20 -12.92 -11.91
C THR A 262 0.96 -13.74 -13.18
N LYS A 263 0.64 -13.06 -14.30
CA LYS A 263 0.44 -13.65 -15.63
C LYS A 263 1.73 -13.80 -16.44
N VAL A 264 2.86 -13.32 -15.91
CA VAL A 264 4.16 -13.45 -16.56
C VAL A 264 5.12 -14.22 -15.65
N LEU A 265 6.20 -14.74 -16.24
CA LEU A 265 7.25 -15.38 -15.47
C LEU A 265 8.07 -14.34 -14.70
N ASP A 266 8.70 -14.76 -13.61
CA ASP A 266 9.66 -13.92 -12.90
C ASP A 266 10.86 -13.58 -13.80
N GLY A 267 11.33 -12.34 -13.77
CA GLY A 267 12.41 -11.90 -14.67
C GLY A 267 12.59 -10.40 -14.75
N LEU A 268 13.54 -9.97 -15.58
CA LEU A 268 13.68 -8.54 -15.94
C LEU A 268 12.79 -8.24 -17.13
N TYR A 269 12.00 -7.19 -17.03
CA TYR A 269 11.15 -6.70 -18.11
C TYR A 269 11.48 -5.25 -18.45
N THR A 270 11.39 -4.92 -19.73
CA THR A 270 11.40 -3.54 -20.23
C THR A 270 10.01 -3.17 -20.71
N LEU A 271 9.49 -2.05 -20.21
CA LEU A 271 8.22 -1.46 -20.59
C LEU A 271 8.45 -0.28 -21.53
N ARG A 272 7.57 -0.12 -22.49
CA ARG A 272 7.54 1.01 -23.43
C ARG A 272 6.12 1.41 -23.79
N ILE A 273 5.99 2.56 -24.45
CA ILE A 273 4.73 3.09 -24.98
C ILE A 273 4.74 3.14 -26.50
N GLN A 274 3.56 2.95 -27.10
CA GLN A 274 3.24 3.35 -28.46
C GLN A 274 2.05 4.31 -28.43
N GLY A 275 2.21 5.52 -28.94
CA GLY A 275 1.14 6.52 -29.03
C GLY A 275 0.46 6.53 -30.39
N PHE A 276 -0.84 6.80 -30.39
CA PHE A 276 -1.69 6.88 -31.56
C PHE A 276 -2.51 8.17 -31.55
N LYS A 277 -2.83 8.66 -32.74
CA LYS A 277 -3.73 9.77 -33.00
C LYS A 277 -4.81 9.37 -33.99
N TRP A 278 -5.92 10.08 -34.00
CA TRP A 278 -6.90 9.95 -35.07
C TRP A 278 -6.32 10.46 -36.40
N ASN A 279 -6.60 9.75 -37.49
CA ASN A 279 -6.39 10.26 -38.84
C ASN A 279 -7.28 11.50 -39.08
N VAL A 280 -7.06 12.20 -40.20
CA VAL A 280 -7.82 13.42 -40.55
C VAL A 280 -9.33 13.18 -40.59
N SER A 281 -9.76 11.97 -40.98
CA SER A 281 -11.18 11.59 -41.05
C SER A 281 -11.78 11.12 -39.73
N HIS A 282 -11.01 11.05 -38.65
CA HIS A 282 -11.43 10.57 -37.32
C HIS A 282 -12.01 9.15 -37.31
N THR A 283 -11.52 8.27 -38.20
CA THR A 283 -12.01 6.89 -38.34
C THR A 283 -10.99 5.83 -37.95
N THR A 284 -9.70 6.14 -38.10
CA THR A 284 -8.63 5.19 -37.79
C THR A 284 -7.57 5.82 -36.89
N LEU A 285 -7.01 4.99 -36.02
CA LEU A 285 -5.87 5.34 -35.19
C LEU A 285 -4.58 5.03 -35.95
N VAL A 286 -3.80 6.08 -36.18
CA VAL A 286 -2.48 6.02 -36.82
C VAL A 286 -1.41 6.39 -35.79
N PRO A 287 -0.14 5.98 -35.96
CA PRO A 287 0.92 6.36 -35.04
C PRO A 287 0.99 7.89 -34.83
N SER A 288 1.14 8.30 -33.57
CA SER A 288 1.43 9.70 -33.23
C SER A 288 2.78 10.09 -33.80
N VAL A 289 2.86 11.27 -34.42
CA VAL A 289 4.10 11.77 -35.03
C VAL A 289 4.75 12.87 -34.20
N ALA A 290 3.99 13.50 -33.30
CA ALA A 290 4.54 14.49 -32.37
C ALA A 290 5.10 13.85 -31.09
N LEU A 291 4.70 12.62 -30.76
CA LEU A 291 5.19 11.91 -29.58
C LEU A 291 6.68 11.61 -29.69
N LEU A 292 7.44 12.13 -28.73
CA LEU A 292 8.83 11.79 -28.51
C LEU A 292 8.95 10.92 -27.24
N ILE A 293 9.88 9.97 -27.23
CA ILE A 293 10.15 9.14 -26.05
C ILE A 293 11.35 9.72 -25.31
N ASP A 294 11.19 10.05 -24.04
CA ASP A 294 12.29 10.57 -23.24
C ASP A 294 13.45 9.55 -23.15
N PRO A 295 14.71 9.96 -23.38
CA PRO A 295 15.83 9.03 -23.42
C PRO A 295 16.18 8.43 -22.04
N SER A 296 15.80 9.09 -20.95
CA SER A 296 16.13 8.66 -19.58
C SER A 296 14.98 7.88 -18.93
N TYR A 297 13.75 8.34 -19.13
CA TYR A 297 12.54 7.86 -18.44
C TYR A 297 11.41 7.42 -19.38
N GLY A 298 11.62 7.46 -20.69
CA GLY A 298 10.63 6.99 -21.68
C GLY A 298 10.54 5.46 -21.81
N THR A 299 11.46 4.73 -21.17
CA THR A 299 11.37 3.27 -20.96
C THR A 299 11.52 2.97 -19.47
N LEU A 300 10.90 1.88 -19.03
CA LEU A 300 10.93 1.48 -17.62
C LEU A 300 11.37 0.02 -17.51
N LYS A 301 12.42 -0.24 -16.73
CA LYS A 301 12.84 -1.61 -16.41
C LYS A 301 12.28 -2.02 -15.07
N LEU A 302 11.72 -3.23 -14.97
CA LEU A 302 11.18 -3.80 -13.73
C LEU A 302 11.66 -5.23 -13.55
N ARG A 303 12.20 -5.53 -12.37
CA ARG A 303 12.47 -6.89 -11.94
C ARG A 303 11.18 -7.46 -11.34
N ILE A 304 10.61 -8.47 -11.95
CA ILE A 304 9.41 -9.15 -11.47
C ILE A 304 9.78 -10.40 -10.68
N ASP A 305 9.18 -10.57 -9.52
CA ASP A 305 9.25 -11.78 -8.71
C ASP A 305 7.97 -12.01 -7.90
N ASN A 306 7.11 -12.89 -8.40
CA ASN A 306 5.86 -13.28 -7.75
C ASN A 306 5.98 -14.54 -6.89
N SER A 307 7.15 -15.18 -6.82
CA SER A 307 7.30 -16.40 -6.04
C SER A 307 7.17 -16.13 -4.52
N PRO A 308 6.46 -16.97 -3.74
CA PRO A 308 6.43 -16.81 -2.28
C PRO A 308 7.76 -17.26 -1.65
N PRO A 309 8.18 -16.68 -0.51
CA PRO A 309 9.28 -17.24 0.28
C PRO A 309 8.84 -18.57 0.92
N VAL A 310 9.81 -19.38 1.35
CA VAL A 310 9.57 -20.55 2.18
C VAL A 310 9.65 -20.14 3.65
N SER A 311 8.58 -20.41 4.38
CA SER A 311 8.52 -20.39 5.85
C SER A 311 8.08 -21.77 6.29
N LYS A 312 8.98 -22.57 6.88
CA LYS A 312 8.66 -23.93 7.28
C LYS A 312 9.45 -24.38 8.49
N ILE A 313 8.77 -24.76 9.56
CA ILE A 313 9.37 -25.46 10.69
C ILE A 313 9.36 -26.97 10.38
N ASN A 314 10.50 -27.64 10.54
CA ASN A 314 10.58 -29.09 10.33
C ASN A 314 9.92 -29.83 11.51
N ALA A 315 8.59 -29.92 11.49
CA ALA A 315 7.78 -30.48 12.56
C ALA A 315 7.93 -32.00 12.75
N GLU A 316 8.38 -32.72 11.72
CA GLU A 316 8.48 -34.18 11.75
C GLU A 316 9.78 -34.68 12.40
N THR A 317 10.89 -34.02 12.11
CA THR A 317 12.22 -34.46 12.54
C THR A 317 13.10 -33.35 13.11
N GLY A 318 12.69 -32.10 12.97
CA GLY A 318 13.46 -30.91 13.32
C GLY A 318 13.30 -30.44 14.77
N ILE A 319 12.31 -30.95 15.49
CA ILE A 319 12.16 -30.69 16.93
C ILE A 319 12.94 -31.77 17.68
N LYS A 320 14.01 -31.40 18.38
CA LYS A 320 14.87 -32.35 19.09
C LYS A 320 15.11 -31.89 20.52
N TYR A 321 14.99 -32.79 21.48
CA TYR A 321 15.46 -32.56 22.84
C TYR A 321 16.60 -33.52 23.14
N ASN A 322 17.79 -32.98 23.40
CA ASN A 322 19.02 -33.77 23.59
C ASN A 322 19.26 -34.78 22.46
N GLY A 323 18.99 -34.37 21.22
CA GLY A 323 19.13 -35.19 20.01
C GLY A 323 17.94 -36.12 19.72
N ALA A 324 17.04 -36.37 20.67
CA ALA A 324 15.86 -37.20 20.45
C ALA A 324 14.73 -36.39 19.81
N ILE A 325 14.16 -36.92 18.73
CA ILE A 325 13.03 -36.29 18.02
C ILE A 325 11.82 -36.17 18.94
N LYS A 326 11.18 -35.00 18.91
CA LYS A 326 9.91 -34.68 19.57
C LYS A 326 8.88 -34.34 18.51
N LYS A 327 7.62 -34.55 18.85
CA LYS A 327 6.48 -34.23 18.00
C LYS A 327 5.83 -32.93 18.43
N VAL A 328 5.09 -32.33 17.51
CA VAL A 328 4.16 -31.25 17.84
C VAL A 328 3.20 -31.74 18.93
N CYS A 329 2.90 -30.87 19.88
CA CYS A 329 2.12 -31.12 21.10
C CYS A 329 2.78 -32.01 22.16
N ASP A 330 4.04 -32.45 21.97
CA ASP A 330 4.74 -33.18 23.03
C ASP A 330 4.90 -32.33 24.29
N ILE A 331 4.96 -33.01 25.43
CA ILE A 331 5.37 -32.45 26.71
C ILE A 331 6.83 -32.87 26.93
N VAL A 332 7.73 -31.89 27.05
CA VAL A 332 9.16 -32.11 27.23
C VAL A 332 9.56 -31.70 28.64
N ASP A 333 10.12 -32.64 29.40
CA ASP A 333 10.75 -32.38 30.69
C ASP A 333 12.12 -31.70 30.47
N PHE A 334 12.09 -30.38 30.32
CA PHE A 334 13.20 -29.54 29.90
C PHE A 334 14.09 -29.11 31.10
N THR A 335 14.69 -30.12 31.72
CA THR A 335 15.47 -30.00 32.97
C THR A 335 16.98 -29.91 32.73
N SER A 336 17.50 -30.40 31.60
CA SER A 336 18.93 -30.32 31.25
C SER A 336 19.16 -30.34 29.73
N GLY A 337 20.35 -29.89 29.29
CA GLY A 337 20.73 -29.93 27.88
C GLY A 337 20.02 -28.88 27.03
N ALA A 338 19.58 -29.24 25.82
CA ALA A 338 19.04 -28.29 24.83
C ALA A 338 17.82 -28.82 24.04
N LEU A 339 16.87 -27.92 23.79
CA LEU A 339 15.79 -28.06 22.82
C LEU A 339 16.22 -27.38 21.51
N SER A 340 16.32 -28.16 20.43
CA SER A 340 16.66 -27.69 19.10
C SER A 340 15.42 -27.62 18.22
N ILE A 341 15.28 -26.54 17.46
CA ILE A 341 14.23 -26.39 16.44
C ILE A 341 14.90 -26.09 15.10
N GLU A 342 14.67 -26.98 14.13
CA GLU A 342 15.10 -26.80 12.74
C GLU A 342 13.98 -26.20 11.90
N PHE A 343 14.34 -25.23 11.05
CA PHE A 343 13.39 -24.57 10.15
C PHE A 343 14.07 -24.09 8.88
N GLU A 344 13.28 -23.84 7.85
CA GLU A 344 13.67 -23.21 6.60
C GLU A 344 13.04 -21.82 6.50
N ALA A 345 13.89 -20.83 6.26
CA ALA A 345 13.52 -19.48 5.89
C ALA A 345 14.30 -19.10 4.64
N SER A 346 13.70 -19.28 3.47
CA SER A 346 14.42 -19.17 2.20
C SER A 346 13.62 -18.47 1.10
N ASP A 347 14.33 -17.96 0.10
CA ASP A 347 13.73 -17.51 -1.15
C ASP A 347 14.61 -17.93 -2.34
N SER A 348 14.02 -18.67 -3.27
CA SER A 348 14.74 -19.22 -4.43
C SER A 348 15.31 -18.15 -5.36
N LYS A 349 14.74 -16.94 -5.34
CA LYS A 349 15.14 -15.80 -6.18
C LYS A 349 16.11 -14.84 -5.48
N GLY A 350 16.37 -15.03 -4.19
CA GLY A 350 17.29 -14.21 -3.43
C GLY A 350 16.69 -12.90 -2.89
N HIS A 351 15.37 -12.79 -2.78
CA HIS A 351 14.70 -11.58 -2.29
C HIS A 351 14.19 -11.71 -0.86
N LEU A 352 14.80 -12.58 -0.06
CA LEU A 352 14.51 -12.65 1.37
C LEU A 352 14.81 -11.28 2.03
N ARG A 353 13.94 -10.85 2.96
CA ARG A 353 14.08 -9.61 3.72
C ARG A 353 14.57 -9.86 5.13
N GLU A 354 13.91 -10.77 5.81
CA GLU A 354 14.18 -11.12 7.21
C GLU A 354 13.42 -12.39 7.56
N TYR A 355 13.88 -13.04 8.62
CA TYR A 355 13.12 -14.07 9.30
C TYR A 355 13.33 -13.94 10.81
N VAL A 356 12.33 -14.39 11.57
CA VAL A 356 12.41 -14.50 13.03
C VAL A 356 11.63 -15.74 13.49
N LEU A 357 12.27 -16.60 14.29
CA LEU A 357 11.64 -17.68 15.04
C LEU A 357 11.48 -17.27 16.50
N ASN A 358 10.26 -16.89 16.89
CA ASN A 358 9.92 -16.55 18.27
C ASN A 358 9.39 -17.77 19.02
N ALA A 359 9.83 -17.98 20.26
CA ALA A 359 9.16 -18.87 21.20
C ALA A 359 8.21 -18.05 22.09
N MET A 360 6.92 -18.07 21.79
CA MET A 360 5.88 -17.35 22.51
C MET A 360 5.24 -18.24 23.58
N TYR A 361 4.85 -17.66 24.73
CA TYR A 361 4.21 -18.39 25.81
C TYR A 361 3.26 -17.52 26.64
N GLY A 362 2.34 -18.17 27.37
CA GLY A 362 1.41 -17.48 28.26
C GLY A 362 0.61 -16.35 27.58
N HIS A 363 0.46 -15.22 28.27
CA HIS A 363 -0.25 -14.05 27.74
C HIS A 363 0.72 -13.12 27.00
N ASN A 364 0.93 -13.39 25.70
CA ASN A 364 1.74 -12.56 24.81
C ASN A 364 3.19 -12.34 25.29
N ASN A 365 3.76 -13.29 26.04
CA ASN A 365 5.18 -13.27 26.39
C ASN A 365 6.00 -13.97 25.30
N ALA A 366 7.26 -13.58 25.17
CA ALA A 366 8.23 -14.21 24.29
C ALA A 366 9.53 -14.50 25.05
N VAL A 367 10.17 -15.62 24.71
CA VAL A 367 11.49 -15.97 25.24
C VAL A 367 12.52 -14.96 24.73
N SER A 368 13.36 -14.44 25.63
CA SER A 368 14.41 -13.48 25.31
C SER A 368 15.73 -13.82 26.02
N PRO A 369 16.89 -13.69 25.36
CA PRO A 369 17.08 -13.24 23.97
C PRO A 369 16.62 -14.29 22.94
N ILE A 370 16.48 -13.90 21.66
CA ILE A 370 16.29 -14.86 20.57
C ILE A 370 17.61 -15.66 20.41
N PRO A 371 17.57 -17.00 20.22
CA PRO A 371 18.79 -17.78 20.00
C PRO A 371 19.56 -17.36 18.75
N ALA A 372 20.86 -17.66 18.72
CA ALA A 372 21.66 -17.53 17.51
C ALA A 372 20.99 -18.30 16.34
N ASN A 373 21.03 -17.71 15.14
CA ASN A 373 20.31 -18.16 13.94
C ASN A 373 18.77 -18.15 14.05
N GLY A 374 18.20 -17.63 15.15
CA GLY A 374 16.76 -17.49 15.32
C GLY A 374 16.18 -16.24 14.68
N ALA A 375 17.03 -15.30 14.26
CA ALA A 375 16.63 -14.14 13.50
C ALA A 375 17.80 -13.66 12.63
N ASP A 376 17.47 -13.13 11.46
CA ASP A 376 18.42 -12.45 10.58
C ASP A 376 17.69 -11.47 9.66
N ASN A 377 18.42 -10.51 9.09
CA ASN A 377 17.89 -9.47 8.23
C ASN A 377 18.83 -9.16 7.06
N TYR A 378 18.25 -8.85 5.91
CA TYR A 378 18.95 -8.53 4.67
C TYR A 378 20.03 -7.45 4.80
N SER A 379 19.92 -6.52 5.76
CA SER A 379 20.97 -5.53 6.03
C SER A 379 22.33 -6.17 6.33
N ASN A 380 22.37 -7.41 6.84
CA ASN A 380 23.60 -8.18 7.05
C ASN A 380 24.14 -8.85 5.77
N HIS A 381 23.35 -8.84 4.68
CA HIS A 381 23.58 -9.58 3.44
C HIS A 381 23.65 -8.66 2.22
N ILE A 382 23.86 -7.35 2.42
CA ILE A 382 23.96 -6.39 1.33
C ILE A 382 25.19 -6.73 0.48
N GLY A 383 24.96 -6.91 -0.81
CA GLY A 383 26.01 -7.20 -1.76
C GLY A 383 25.63 -6.80 -3.19
N PRO A 384 26.60 -6.82 -4.12
CA PRO A 384 26.39 -6.36 -5.50
C PRO A 384 25.31 -7.12 -6.28
N SER A 385 24.99 -8.37 -5.92
CA SER A 385 23.90 -9.14 -6.52
C SER A 385 22.52 -8.68 -6.05
N ARG A 386 22.47 -7.96 -4.93
CA ARG A 386 21.25 -7.63 -4.19
C ARG A 386 20.41 -8.86 -3.83
N GLN A 387 21.06 -10.01 -3.66
CA GLN A 387 20.42 -11.29 -3.39
C GLN A 387 20.81 -11.86 -2.02
N TRP A 388 19.81 -12.39 -1.32
CA TRP A 388 19.92 -13.20 -0.13
C TRP A 388 18.86 -14.31 -0.18
N ASN A 389 19.32 -15.56 -0.26
CA ASN A 389 18.45 -16.72 -0.41
C ASN A 389 17.98 -17.30 0.92
N GLY A 390 18.55 -16.91 2.06
CA GLY A 390 18.34 -17.59 3.33
C GLY A 390 18.81 -19.05 3.29
N GLY A 391 18.07 -19.94 3.95
CA GLY A 391 18.38 -21.36 3.97
C GLY A 391 17.67 -22.12 5.08
N THR A 392 18.28 -23.23 5.50
CA THR A 392 17.85 -24.02 6.64
C THR A 392 18.69 -23.68 7.85
N PHE A 393 18.04 -23.48 8.99
CA PHE A 393 18.65 -23.06 10.24
C PHE A 393 18.26 -24.01 11.36
N THR A 394 19.09 -24.04 12.40
CA THR A 394 18.77 -24.70 13.66
C THR A 394 19.03 -23.73 14.80
N VAL A 395 18.02 -23.52 15.64
CA VAL A 395 18.16 -22.79 16.90
C VAL A 395 18.25 -23.76 18.05
N ASN A 396 19.00 -23.38 19.07
CA ASN A 396 19.14 -24.17 20.30
C ASN A 396 18.73 -23.32 21.50
N TYR A 397 17.77 -23.82 22.26
CA TYR A 397 17.41 -23.33 23.58
C TYR A 397 18.11 -24.24 24.59
N ASP A 398 19.26 -23.81 25.12
CA ASP A 398 19.97 -24.55 26.15
C ASP A 398 19.52 -24.13 27.57
N THR A 399 19.51 -25.07 28.49
CA THR A 399 19.05 -24.83 29.87
C THR A 399 19.92 -23.86 30.68
N THR A 400 21.16 -23.59 30.25
CA THR A 400 22.06 -22.65 30.95
C THR A 400 21.77 -21.20 30.59
N THR A 401 21.52 -20.91 29.30
CA THR A 401 21.17 -19.59 28.79
C THR A 401 19.70 -19.26 29.05
N TYR A 402 18.82 -20.23 28.78
CA TYR A 402 17.38 -20.14 28.92
C TYR A 402 16.99 -20.80 30.24
N THR A 403 17.07 -20.05 31.32
CA THR A 403 16.68 -20.50 32.66
C THR A 403 15.15 -20.54 32.82
N PRO A 404 14.59 -21.13 33.89
CA PRO A 404 13.15 -21.08 34.16
C PRO A 404 12.57 -19.66 34.23
N ALA A 405 13.38 -18.65 34.54
CA ALA A 405 12.95 -17.25 34.51
C ALA A 405 12.74 -16.70 33.09
N LYS A 406 13.52 -17.16 32.11
CA LYS A 406 13.43 -16.70 30.70
C LYS A 406 12.50 -17.56 29.85
N MET A 407 12.38 -18.84 30.21
CA MET A 407 11.57 -19.82 29.51
C MET A 407 10.96 -20.78 30.55
N PRO A 408 9.90 -20.36 31.27
CA PRO A 408 9.24 -21.10 32.36
C PRO A 408 8.47 -22.35 31.91
N THR A 409 7.90 -23.11 32.85
CA THR A 409 6.93 -24.16 32.54
C THR A 409 5.70 -23.56 31.87
N CYS A 410 5.48 -23.86 30.59
CA CYS A 410 4.34 -23.35 29.83
C CYS A 410 4.12 -24.15 28.53
N ALA A 411 2.99 -23.91 27.88
CA ALA A 411 2.81 -24.22 26.47
C ALA A 411 3.49 -23.13 25.63
N TYR A 412 4.34 -23.54 24.70
CA TYR A 412 5.06 -22.65 23.80
C TYR A 412 4.52 -22.78 22.39
N GLN A 413 4.30 -21.65 21.74
CA GLN A 413 4.16 -21.54 20.30
C GLN A 413 5.51 -21.10 19.73
N PHE A 414 6.15 -21.96 18.94
CA PHE A 414 7.27 -21.52 18.11
C PHE A 414 6.69 -20.98 16.81
N ARG A 415 6.90 -19.69 16.58
CA ARG A 415 6.32 -18.92 15.49
C ARG A 415 7.43 -18.41 14.58
N LEU A 416 7.57 -19.03 13.42
CA LEU A 416 8.45 -18.56 12.37
C LEU A 416 7.71 -17.54 11.52
N GLY A 417 8.24 -16.31 11.44
CA GLY A 417 7.83 -15.32 10.46
C GLY A 417 8.94 -15.10 9.44
N VAL A 418 8.58 -15.10 8.15
CA VAL A 418 9.50 -14.86 7.03
C VAL A 418 8.92 -13.75 6.17
N THR A 419 9.72 -12.71 5.92
CA THR A 419 9.31 -11.60 5.06
C THR A 419 10.15 -11.58 3.79
N LYS A 420 9.51 -11.38 2.64
CA LYS A 420 10.18 -11.17 1.34
C LYS A 420 10.18 -9.68 0.98
N ARG A 421 11.19 -9.24 0.22
CA ARG A 421 11.35 -7.85 -0.22
C ARG A 421 10.44 -7.46 -1.38
N THR A 422 9.79 -8.38 -2.09
CA THR A 422 8.93 -8.03 -3.23
C THR A 422 7.84 -7.02 -2.86
N THR A 423 7.76 -5.93 -3.63
CA THR A 423 6.82 -4.82 -3.43
C THR A 423 5.84 -4.69 -4.61
N ASN A 424 4.66 -4.14 -4.38
CA ASN A 424 3.76 -3.69 -5.46
C ASN A 424 3.84 -2.17 -5.70
N GLY A 425 4.83 -1.51 -5.10
CA GLY A 425 4.96 -0.04 -5.14
C GLY A 425 4.20 0.69 -4.04
N TYR A 426 3.44 -0.02 -3.20
CA TYR A 426 2.76 0.52 -2.01
C TYR A 426 3.17 -0.19 -0.71
N GLY A 427 3.81 -1.35 -0.83
CA GLY A 427 4.30 -2.14 0.28
C GLY A 427 4.64 -3.56 -0.16
N LEU A 428 5.13 -4.36 0.79
CA LEU A 428 5.51 -5.74 0.54
C LEU A 428 4.28 -6.60 0.22
N ILE A 429 4.41 -7.49 -0.76
CA ILE A 429 3.34 -8.44 -1.11
C ILE A 429 3.39 -9.74 -0.28
N TYR A 430 4.53 -10.01 0.36
CA TYR A 430 4.71 -11.12 1.31
C TYR A 430 5.25 -10.62 2.66
N PRO A 431 4.46 -9.79 3.40
CA PRO A 431 4.80 -9.42 4.76
C PRO A 431 4.49 -10.60 5.69
N TRP A 432 5.50 -11.10 6.40
CA TRP A 432 5.29 -12.04 7.52
C TRP A 432 4.55 -13.35 7.14
N VAL A 433 5.07 -14.10 6.16
CA VAL A 433 4.63 -15.47 5.88
C VAL A 433 5.02 -16.35 7.07
N GLU A 434 4.04 -17.07 7.62
CA GLU A 434 4.19 -17.70 8.92
C GLU A 434 4.05 -19.22 8.88
N ASP A 435 4.83 -19.89 9.74
CA ASP A 435 4.58 -21.27 10.15
C ASP A 435 4.71 -21.41 11.67
N THR A 436 3.92 -22.29 12.29
CA THR A 436 3.87 -22.42 13.74
C THR A 436 3.80 -23.87 14.21
N ILE A 437 4.46 -24.15 15.33
CA ILE A 437 4.34 -25.41 16.06
C ILE A 437 4.15 -25.14 17.54
N HIS A 438 3.58 -26.11 18.26
CA HIS A 438 3.34 -26.01 19.69
C HIS A 438 4.01 -27.15 20.45
N ILE A 439 4.63 -26.84 21.59
CA ILE A 439 5.28 -27.82 22.49
C ILE A 439 5.09 -27.35 23.92
N THR A 440 4.85 -28.26 24.87
CA THR A 440 4.79 -27.91 26.29
C THR A 440 6.13 -28.22 26.95
N LEU A 441 6.70 -27.25 27.67
CA LEU A 441 7.92 -27.47 28.44
C LEU A 441 7.58 -27.54 29.93
N LYS A 442 8.10 -28.57 30.61
CA LYS A 442 8.10 -28.70 32.07
C LYS A 442 9.49 -28.39 32.60
N ARG A 443 9.57 -27.44 33.52
CA ARG A 443 10.79 -27.02 34.22
C ARG A 443 10.77 -27.53 35.67
N PRO A 444 11.95 -27.66 36.31
CA PRO A 444 12.06 -27.96 37.73
C PRO A 444 11.34 -26.94 38.62
#